data_AF-A0A174R8U3-F1
#
_entry.id   AF-A0A174R8U3-F1
#
_cell.length_a   1.000
_cell.length_b   1.000
_cell.length_c   1.000
_cell.angle_alpha   90.00
_cell.angle_beta   90.00
_cell.angle_gamma   90.00
#
_symmetry.space_group_name_H-M   'P 1'
#
loop_
_entity.id
_entity.type
_entity.pdbx_description
1 polymer ?
#
loop_
_entity_poly.entity_id
_entity_poly.type
_entity_poly.pdbx_seq_one_letter_code
_entity_poly.pdbx_strand_id
1 'polypeptide(L)'
;MDYKHCCVIDAQNRYKTLVLAVNEPDESGDAQEKIQYYTLLGGERLIDAAPPVIRPYAGADGFIKPVWEGSEWMESATNEEIAAWEAEHPAPPSPTPSREQQGLADIALKLAQQEAAIKQLQQSNSVLMTQLLKM
;
A
#
# COMPACT_ATOMS: atom_id res chain seq x y z
N MET A 1 -7.05 34.31 7.54
CA MET A 1 -7.67 33.60 6.41
C MET A 1 -8.17 32.29 6.96
N ASP A 2 -9.48 32.12 6.99
CA ASP A 2 -10.12 30.91 7.50
C ASP A 2 -10.36 30.00 6.30
N TYR A 3 -9.66 28.87 6.25
CA TYR A 3 -9.75 27.91 5.16
C TYR A 3 -9.78 26.49 5.71
N LYS A 4 -10.44 25.60 4.99
CA LYS A 4 -10.50 24.16 5.29
C LYS A 4 -10.36 23.33 4.02
N HIS A 5 -9.85 22.12 4.18
CA HIS A 5 -9.83 21.14 3.12
C HIS A 5 -11.07 20.27 3.23
N CYS A 6 -11.82 20.16 2.15
CA CYS A 6 -13.03 19.34 2.10
C CYS A 6 -12.92 18.30 0.99
N CYS A 7 -13.49 17.13 1.22
CA CYS A 7 -13.66 16.14 0.18
C CYS A 7 -14.93 16.45 -0.61
N VAL A 8 -14.83 16.39 -1.93
CA VAL A 8 -15.99 16.39 -2.82
C VAL A 8 -16.46 14.96 -2.96
N ILE A 9 -17.75 14.73 -2.71
CA ILE A 9 -18.43 13.48 -3.00
C ILE A 9 -19.56 13.71 -3.99
N ASP A 10 -19.85 12.72 -4.82
CA ASP A 10 -20.98 12.75 -5.74
C ASP A 10 -22.32 12.38 -5.06
N ALA A 11 -23.39 12.30 -5.86
CA ALA A 11 -24.72 11.95 -5.40
C ALA A 11 -24.80 10.51 -4.84
N GLN A 12 -23.85 9.64 -5.18
CA GLN A 12 -23.71 8.28 -4.66
C GLN A 12 -22.68 8.20 -3.52
N ASN A 13 -22.28 9.34 -2.96
CA ASN A 13 -21.28 9.47 -1.89
C ASN A 13 -19.87 9.00 -2.28
N ARG A 14 -19.57 8.82 -3.56
CA ARG A 14 -18.23 8.40 -4.01
C ARG A 14 -17.29 9.58 -3.97
N TYR A 15 -16.06 9.35 -3.52
CA TYR A 15 -15.01 10.37 -3.51
C TYR A 15 -14.68 10.84 -4.93
N LYS A 16 -14.55 12.16 -5.10
CA LYS A 16 -14.17 12.79 -6.36
C LYS A 16 -12.80 13.42 -6.28
N THR A 17 -12.60 14.30 -5.31
CA THR A 17 -11.35 15.04 -5.13
C THR A 17 -11.30 15.74 -3.77
N LEU A 18 -10.13 16.25 -3.41
CA LEU A 18 -9.92 17.16 -2.29
C LEU A 18 -9.90 18.60 -2.82
N VAL A 19 -10.64 19.50 -2.17
CA VAL A 19 -10.68 20.92 -2.53
C VAL A 19 -10.38 21.80 -1.32
N LEU A 20 -9.95 23.02 -1.61
CA LEU A 20 -9.76 24.08 -0.63
C LEU A 20 -11.00 24.99 -0.61
N ALA A 21 -11.67 25.07 0.54
CA ALA A 21 -12.74 26.01 0.80
C ALA A 21 -12.19 27.18 1.63
N VAL A 22 -12.36 28.41 1.14
CA VAL A 22 -11.88 29.64 1.79
C VAL A 22 -13.08 30.51 2.11
N ASN A 23 -13.14 31.03 3.34
CA ASN A 23 -14.10 32.06 3.71
C ASN A 23 -13.59 33.41 3.24
N GLU A 24 -14.25 33.99 2.24
CA GLU A 24 -13.98 35.32 1.72
C GLU A 24 -15.19 36.22 1.92
N PRO A 25 -15.01 37.52 2.25
CA PRO A 25 -16.12 38.46 2.27
C PRO A 25 -16.71 38.63 0.87
N ASP A 26 -18.04 38.63 0.78
CA ASP A 26 -18.77 38.99 -0.43
C ASP A 26 -18.79 40.51 -0.66
N GLU A 27 -19.51 40.96 -1.69
CA GLU A 27 -19.65 42.39 -2.00
C GLU A 27 -20.33 43.20 -0.87
N SER A 28 -21.05 42.52 0.03
CA SER A 28 -21.72 43.10 1.21
C SER A 28 -20.83 43.08 2.46
N GLY A 29 -19.70 42.38 2.42
CA GLY A 29 -18.79 42.16 3.55
C GLY A 29 -19.10 40.92 4.39
N ASP A 30 -20.11 40.12 4.01
CA ASP A 30 -20.48 38.88 4.70
C ASP A 30 -19.57 37.73 4.27
N ALA A 31 -19.16 36.89 5.21
CA ALA A 31 -18.27 35.77 4.92
C ALA A 31 -19.01 34.69 4.11
N GLN A 32 -18.55 34.44 2.87
CA GLN A 32 -19.04 33.39 2.01
C GLN A 32 -17.95 32.35 1.77
N GLU A 33 -18.31 31.07 1.92
CA GLU A 33 -17.42 29.96 1.62
C GLU A 33 -17.30 29.81 0.09
N LYS A 34 -16.09 29.99 -0.44
CA LYS A 34 -15.77 29.79 -1.86
C LYS A 34 -14.81 28.63 -2.03
N ILE A 35 -15.10 27.80 -3.03
CA ILE A 35 -14.25 26.67 -3.40
C ILE A 35 -13.22 27.14 -4.42
N GLN A 36 -11.95 26.92 -4.11
CA GLN A 36 -10.87 27.33 -5.00
C GLN A 36 -10.65 26.30 -6.10
N TYR A 37 -10.56 26.79 -7.35
CA TYR A 37 -10.19 26.01 -8.54
C TYR A 37 -11.08 24.79 -8.83
N TYR A 38 -12.30 24.73 -8.27
CA TYR A 38 -13.25 23.65 -8.49
C TYR A 38 -14.68 24.18 -8.48
N THR A 39 -15.49 23.73 -9.44
CA THR A 39 -16.92 24.04 -9.52
C THR A 39 -17.70 22.77 -9.24
N LEU A 40 -18.51 22.78 -8.17
CA LEU A 40 -19.39 21.65 -7.86
C LEU A 40 -20.35 21.38 -9.01
N LEU A 41 -20.42 20.12 -9.44
CA LEU A 41 -21.38 19.66 -10.42
C LEU A 41 -22.70 19.26 -9.74
N GLY A 42 -23.74 19.06 -10.55
CA GLY A 42 -25.06 18.66 -10.06
C GLY A 42 -25.00 17.36 -9.25
N GLY A 43 -25.41 17.43 -7.99
CA GLY A 43 -25.41 16.31 -7.05
C GLY A 43 -24.12 16.13 -6.26
N GLU A 44 -23.06 16.90 -6.55
CA GLU A 44 -21.86 16.92 -5.74
C GLU A 44 -22.05 17.76 -4.47
N ARG A 45 -21.36 17.37 -3.40
CA ARG A 45 -21.33 18.14 -2.15
C ARG A 45 -20.01 18.00 -1.42
N LEU A 46 -19.75 18.94 -0.52
CA LEU A 46 -18.59 18.91 0.35
C LEU A 46 -18.88 18.14 1.63
N ILE A 47 -17.89 17.38 2.08
CA ILE A 47 -17.83 16.82 3.44
C ILE A 47 -16.52 17.26 4.11
N ASP A 48 -16.62 17.52 5.41
CA ASP A 48 -15.47 17.82 6.26
C ASP A 48 -14.90 16.51 6.79
N ALA A 49 -14.15 15.81 5.93
CA ALA A 49 -13.51 14.55 6.22
C ALA A 49 -12.12 14.53 5.58
N ALA A 50 -11.18 13.83 6.21
CA ALA A 50 -9.89 13.54 5.59
C ALA A 50 -10.07 12.73 4.30
N PRO A 51 -9.26 12.94 3.25
CA PRO A 51 -9.37 12.18 2.00
C PRO A 51 -9.10 10.69 2.22
N PRO A 52 -9.76 9.79 1.46
CA PRO A 52 -9.51 8.37 1.54
C PRO A 52 -8.12 8.04 1.02
N VAL A 53 -7.49 7.02 1.60
CA VAL A 53 -6.25 6.45 1.07
C VAL A 53 -6.58 5.65 -0.18
N ILE A 54 -6.13 6.12 -1.34
CA ILE A 54 -6.35 5.43 -2.63
C ILE A 54 -5.31 4.34 -2.81
N ARG A 55 -5.76 3.15 -3.25
CA ARG A 55 -4.89 2.01 -3.51
C ARG A 55 -3.95 2.31 -4.69
N PRO A 56 -2.62 2.22 -4.52
CA PRO A 56 -1.69 2.56 -5.61
C PRO A 56 -1.44 1.41 -6.61
N TYR A 57 -1.50 0.16 -6.16
CA TYR A 57 -1.30 -1.05 -6.97
C TYR A 57 -1.91 -2.29 -6.30
N ALA A 58 -1.96 -3.42 -7.01
CA ALA A 58 -2.50 -4.68 -6.52
C ALA A 58 -1.82 -5.18 -5.25
N GLY A 59 -2.61 -5.57 -4.25
CA GLY A 59 -2.12 -6.05 -2.96
C GLY A 59 -1.59 -4.96 -2.00
N ALA A 60 -1.67 -3.67 -2.36
CA ALA A 60 -1.44 -2.57 -1.41
C ALA A 60 -2.71 -2.22 -0.63
N ASP A 61 -2.54 -1.62 0.54
CA ASP A 61 -3.65 -1.04 1.32
C ASP A 61 -4.28 0.16 0.59
N GLY A 62 -5.56 0.41 0.88
CA GLY A 62 -6.33 1.54 0.35
C GLY A 62 -7.57 1.12 -0.43
N PHE A 63 -8.35 2.13 -0.82
CA PHE A 63 -9.61 2.00 -1.55
C PHE A 63 -9.40 2.16 -3.06
N ILE A 64 -10.16 1.39 -3.84
CA ILE A 64 -10.29 1.53 -5.29
C ILE A 64 -11.48 2.42 -5.61
N LYS A 65 -12.64 2.20 -4.95
CA LYS A 65 -13.85 3.01 -5.09
C LYS A 65 -14.37 3.43 -3.72
N PRO A 66 -13.71 4.40 -3.05
CA PRO A 66 -14.14 4.87 -1.74
C PRO A 66 -15.51 5.53 -1.80
N VAL A 67 -16.39 5.13 -0.87
CA VAL A 67 -17.71 5.70 -0.63
C VAL A 67 -17.81 6.21 0.81
N TRP A 68 -18.45 7.35 1.01
CA TRP A 68 -18.67 7.94 2.32
C TRP A 68 -19.97 7.43 2.94
N GLU A 69 -19.89 6.79 4.11
CA GLU A 69 -21.05 6.24 4.85
C GLU A 69 -21.53 7.17 5.99
N GLY A 70 -21.04 8.41 6.02
CA GLY A 70 -21.43 9.41 7.02
C GLY A 70 -20.41 9.64 8.12
N SER A 71 -19.62 8.63 8.48
CA SER A 71 -18.56 8.72 9.49
C SER A 71 -17.18 8.27 9.02
N GLU A 72 -17.14 7.37 8.03
CA GLU A 72 -15.89 6.81 7.50
C GLU A 72 -16.00 6.49 6.01
N TRP A 73 -14.84 6.24 5.41
CA TRP A 73 -14.74 5.74 4.05
C TRP A 73 -14.84 4.22 4.01
N MET A 74 -15.60 3.70 3.06
CA MET A 74 -15.76 2.28 2.80
C MET A 74 -15.41 1.95 1.35
N GLU A 75 -15.01 0.69 1.10
CA GLU A 75 -14.84 0.19 -0.25
C GLU A 75 -16.20 -0.16 -0.85
N SER A 76 -16.52 0.40 -2.03
CA SER A 76 -17.73 0.08 -2.77
C SER A 76 -17.49 -0.80 -4.00
N ALA A 77 -16.22 -1.04 -4.36
CA ALA A 77 -15.88 -1.94 -5.46
C ALA A 77 -16.27 -3.38 -5.11
N THR A 78 -16.87 -4.09 -6.07
CA THR A 78 -17.12 -5.53 -5.91
C THR A 78 -15.82 -6.32 -6.04
N ASN A 79 -15.82 -7.59 -5.62
CA ASN A 79 -14.65 -8.45 -5.78
C ASN A 79 -14.20 -8.57 -7.24
N GLU A 80 -15.14 -8.58 -8.17
CA GLU A 80 -14.87 -8.63 -9.62
C GLU A 80 -14.21 -7.33 -10.10
N GLU A 81 -14.69 -6.18 -9.62
CA GLU A 81 -14.10 -4.88 -9.96
C GLU A 81 -12.70 -4.72 -9.35
N ILE A 82 -12.50 -5.20 -8.13
CA ILE A 82 -11.19 -5.25 -7.48
C ILE A 82 -10.24 -6.11 -8.30
N ALA A 83 -10.65 -7.34 -8.67
CA ALA A 83 -9.82 -8.25 -9.46
C ALA A 83 -9.46 -7.67 -10.84
N ALA A 84 -10.41 -7.01 -11.51
CA ALA A 84 -10.17 -6.33 -12.79
C ALA A 84 -9.17 -5.18 -12.63
N TRP A 85 -9.35 -4.33 -11.61
CA TRP A 85 -8.44 -3.22 -11.33
C TRP A 85 -7.03 -3.71 -10.98
N GLU A 86 -6.90 -4.78 -10.20
CA GLU A 86 -5.60 -5.35 -9.82
C GLU A 86 -4.85 -5.97 -11.01
N ALA A 87 -5.57 -6.52 -11.99
CA ALA A 87 -4.97 -6.98 -13.24
C ALA A 87 -4.40 -5.81 -14.08
N GLU A 88 -5.04 -4.64 -14.04
CA GLU A 88 -4.61 -3.43 -14.74
C GLU A 88 -3.51 -2.66 -13.98
N HIS A 89 -3.43 -2.82 -12.66
CA HIS A 89 -2.50 -2.11 -11.77
C HIS A 89 -1.62 -3.11 -11.01
N PRO A 90 -0.75 -3.88 -11.68
CA PRO A 90 0.06 -4.90 -11.03
C PRO A 90 1.01 -4.29 -9.99
N ALA A 91 1.35 -5.07 -8.97
CA ALA A 91 2.36 -4.68 -8.00
C ALA A 91 3.69 -4.32 -8.71
N PRO A 92 4.41 -3.30 -8.22
CA PRO A 92 5.73 -3.00 -8.75
C PRO A 92 6.64 -4.22 -8.57
N PRO A 93 7.60 -4.43 -9.49
CA PRO A 93 8.56 -5.52 -9.33
C PRO A 93 9.26 -5.37 -7.99
N SER A 94 9.50 -6.50 -7.32
CA SER A 94 10.27 -6.49 -6.08
C SER A 94 11.62 -5.81 -6.33
N PRO A 95 12.10 -4.99 -5.38
CA PRO A 95 13.38 -4.32 -5.54
C PRO A 95 14.46 -5.37 -5.79
N THR A 96 15.32 -5.11 -6.77
CA THR A 96 16.48 -5.98 -7.01
C THR A 96 17.32 -6.00 -5.74
N PRO A 97 17.68 -7.19 -5.21
CA PRO A 97 18.47 -7.27 -3.99
C PRO A 97 19.78 -6.54 -4.18
N SER A 98 20.19 -5.79 -3.15
CA SER A 98 21.44 -5.05 -3.17
C SER A 98 22.64 -6.01 -3.27
N ARG A 99 23.79 -5.51 -3.73
CA ARG A 99 25.04 -6.29 -3.78
C ARG A 99 25.41 -6.88 -2.41
N GLU A 100 25.09 -6.15 -1.33
CA GLU A 100 25.31 -6.61 0.04
C GLU A 100 24.41 -7.79 0.40
N GLN A 101 23.11 -7.70 0.07
CA GLN A 101 22.16 -8.79 0.30
C GLN A 101 22.53 -10.06 -0.50
N GLN A 102 22.99 -9.88 -1.74
CA GLN A 102 23.52 -10.98 -2.56
C GLN A 102 24.76 -11.60 -1.92
N GLY A 103 25.72 -10.77 -1.49
CA GLY A 103 26.92 -11.25 -0.80
C GLY A 103 26.62 -12.01 0.49
N LEU A 104 25.64 -11.54 1.28
CA LEU A 104 25.19 -12.24 2.49
C LEU A 104 24.55 -13.60 2.17
N ALA A 105 23.73 -13.69 1.12
CA ALA A 105 23.14 -14.94 0.68
C ALA A 105 24.20 -15.96 0.21
N ASP A 106 25.20 -15.51 -0.52
CA ASP A 106 26.32 -16.35 -0.97
C ASP A 106 27.16 -16.87 0.20
N ILE A 107 27.41 -16.04 1.20
CA ILE A 107 28.12 -16.43 2.43
C ILE A 107 27.30 -17.48 3.20
N ALA A 108 25.99 -17.24 3.38
CA ALA A 108 25.11 -18.18 4.06
C ALA A 108 25.07 -19.55 3.35
N LEU A 109 25.02 -19.55 2.02
CA LEU A 109 25.07 -20.78 1.22
C LEU A 109 26.38 -21.54 1.43
N LYS A 110 27.52 -20.83 1.38
CA LYS A 110 28.85 -21.44 1.61
C LYS A 110 28.97 -22.04 3.01
N LEU A 111 28.46 -21.35 4.03
CA LEU A 111 28.45 -21.85 5.40
C LEU A 111 27.63 -23.14 5.52
N ALA A 112 26.42 -23.18 4.94
CA ALA A 112 25.59 -24.37 4.95
C ALA A 112 26.26 -25.57 4.27
N GLN A 113 26.96 -25.33 3.15
CA GLN A 113 27.75 -26.36 2.46
C GLN A 113 28.92 -26.87 3.30
N GLN A 114 29.65 -25.95 3.96
CA GLN A 114 30.76 -26.33 4.85
C GLN A 114 30.28 -27.15 6.04
N GLU A 115 29.17 -26.75 6.68
CA GLU A 115 28.58 -27.51 7.78
C GLU A 115 28.16 -28.92 7.35
N ALA A 116 27.55 -29.06 6.18
CA ALA A 116 27.20 -30.36 5.62
C ALA A 116 28.44 -31.23 5.37
N ALA A 117 29.51 -30.66 4.80
CA ALA A 117 30.76 -31.36 4.55
C ALA A 117 31.45 -31.81 5.85
N ILE A 118 31.46 -30.95 6.88
CA ILE A 118 32.00 -31.30 8.21
C ILE A 118 31.22 -32.45 8.83
N LYS A 119 29.88 -32.41 8.78
CA LYS A 119 29.03 -33.50 9.29
C LYS A 119 29.32 -34.82 8.56
N GLN A 120 29.46 -34.77 7.24
CA GLN A 120 29.78 -35.96 6.44
C GLN A 120 31.16 -36.54 6.80
N LEU A 121 32.18 -35.70 7.00
CA LEU A 121 33.51 -36.16 7.44
C LEU A 121 33.46 -36.79 8.83
N GLN A 122 32.73 -36.19 9.77
CA GLN A 122 32.56 -36.74 11.12
C GLN A 122 31.88 -38.11 11.10
N GLN A 123 30.84 -38.27 10.28
CA GLN A 123 30.15 -39.56 10.11
C GLN A 123 31.09 -40.62 9.51
N SER A 124 31.83 -40.27 8.45
CA SER A 124 32.80 -41.17 7.81
C SER A 124 33.86 -41.64 8.81
N ASN A 125 34.45 -40.72 9.58
CA ASN A 125 35.45 -41.04 10.59
C ASN A 125 34.90 -41.96 11.70
N SER A 126 33.65 -41.72 12.15
CA SER A 126 32.99 -42.58 13.14
C SER A 126 32.81 -44.02 12.64
N VAL A 127 32.42 -44.18 11.37
CA VAL A 127 32.28 -45.50 10.72
C VAL A 127 33.63 -46.21 10.63
N LEU A 128 34.66 -45.51 10.15
CA LEU A 128 36.02 -46.07 10.03
C LEU A 128 36.58 -46.52 11.39
N MET A 129 36.43 -45.69 12.44
CA MET A 129 36.84 -46.05 13.80
C MET A 129 36.11 -47.30 14.31
N THR A 130 34.82 -47.41 14.03
CA THR A 130 34.02 -48.59 14.42
C THR A 130 34.47 -49.85 13.70
N GLN A 131 34.92 -49.75 12.45
CA GLN A 131 35.43 -50.88 11.68
C GLN A 131 36.81 -51.33 12.19
N LEU A 132 37.70 -50.38 12.48
CA LEU A 132 39.05 -50.67 13.01
C LEU A 132 39.01 -51.37 14.38
N LEU A 133 38.06 -51.02 15.25
CA LEU A 133 37.90 -51.66 16.57
C LEU A 133 37.36 -53.10 16.51
N LYS A 134 36.87 -53.54 15.34
CA LYS A 134 36.29 -54.88 15.14
C LYS A 134 37.27 -55.86 14.47
N MET A 135 38.48 -55.42 14.12
CA MET A 135 39.58 -56.26 13.61
C MET A 135 40.52 -56.66 14.74
#